data_AF-A0A942G6P3-F1
#
_entry.id   AF-A0A942G6P3-F1
#
_cell.length_a   1.000
_cell.length_b   1.000
_cell.length_c   1.000
_cell.angle_alpha   90.00
_cell.angle_beta   90.00
_cell.angle_gamma   90.00
#
_symmetry.space_group_name_H-M   'P 1'
#
loop_
_entity.id
_entity.type
_entity.pdbx_description
1 polymer ?
#
loop_
_entity_poly.entity_id
_entity_poly.type
_entity_poly.pdbx_seq_one_letter_code
_entity_poly.pdbx_strand_id
1 'polypeptide(L)' 'MQGQDQHGPLDLETMRRLVMHGTIRPDTYVWADGMPDWLPAREIPAVTPPADVRDSLEHWSQGQDGLGGR' A
#
# COMPACT_ATOMS: atom_id res chain seq x y z
N MET A 1 -25.37 -11.56 -15.57
CA MET A 1 -25.07 -10.64 -14.46
C MET A 1 -24.79 -11.55 -13.29
N GLN A 2 -23.57 -11.82 -12.86
CA GLN A 2 -22.72 -10.99 -12.00
C GLN A 2 -21.40 -11.77 -11.88
N GLY A 3 -20.29 -11.19 -12.29
CA GLY A 3 -19.01 -11.90 -12.36
C GLY A 3 -17.85 -10.96 -12.10
N GLN A 4 -17.98 -10.15 -11.05
CA GLN A 4 -16.95 -9.24 -10.59
C GLN A 4 -17.41 -8.58 -9.30
N ASP A 5 -17.26 -9.28 -8.18
CA ASP A 5 -16.84 -8.64 -6.92
C ASP A 5 -15.40 -8.12 -7.12
N GLN A 6 -15.23 -7.25 -8.12
CA GLN A 6 -14.11 -6.34 -8.17
C GLN A 6 -14.53 -5.19 -7.26
N HIS A 7 -14.02 -5.16 -6.03
CA HIS A 7 -14.04 -3.96 -5.21
C HIS A 7 -13.17 -2.89 -5.91
N GLY A 8 -13.68 -2.31 -7.00
CA GLY A 8 -12.99 -1.30 -7.79
C GLY A 8 -13.64 0.07 -7.58
N PRO A 9 -12.86 1.17 -7.41
CA PRO A 9 -11.46 1.26 -6.97
C PRO A 9 -11.38 1.47 -5.45
N LEU A 10 -10.35 0.92 -4.79
CA LEU A 10 -9.99 1.40 -3.45
C LEU A 10 -9.57 2.87 -3.62
N ASP A 11 -10.41 3.82 -3.22
CA ASP A 11 -10.06 5.24 -3.30
C ASP A 11 -8.69 5.47 -2.66
N LEU A 12 -7.93 6.40 -3.25
CA LEU A 12 -6.61 6.78 -2.74
C LEU A 12 -6.66 7.12 -1.25
N GLU A 13 -7.79 7.67 -0.80
CA GLU A 13 -8.06 7.95 0.61
C GLU A 13 -8.11 6.68 1.47
N THR A 14 -8.78 5.62 1.00
CA THR A 14 -8.83 4.34 1.71
C THR A 14 -7.45 3.69 1.75
N MET A 15 -6.71 3.71 0.63
CA MET A 15 -5.31 3.26 0.62
C MET A 15 -4.48 4.05 1.63
N ARG A 16 -4.63 5.37 1.68
CA ARG A 16 -3.93 6.22 2.64
C ARG A 16 -4.31 5.91 4.09
N ARG A 17 -5.56 5.54 4.37
CA ARG A 17 -5.98 5.05 5.69
C ARG A 17 -5.31 3.73 6.05
N LEU A 18 -5.20 2.80 5.11
CA LEU A 18 -4.51 1.52 5.33
C LEU A 18 -3.00 1.71 5.55
N VAL A 19 -2.40 2.67 4.86
CA VAL A 19 -1.02 3.13 5.06
C VAL A 19 -0.85 3.69 6.48
N MET A 20 -1.74 4.59 6.92
CA MET A 20 -1.70 5.16 8.27
C MET A 20 -1.94 4.11 9.36
N HIS A 21 -2.79 3.10 9.09
CA HIS A 21 -3.08 2.01 10.01
C HIS A 21 -1.97 0.94 10.05
N GLY A 22 -0.95 1.03 9.17
CA GLY A 22 0.14 0.05 9.08
C GLY A 22 -0.24 -1.26 8.40
N THR A 23 -1.40 -1.32 7.75
CA THR A 23 -1.81 -2.46 6.91
C THR A 23 -1.04 -2.49 5.60
N ILE A 24 -0.78 -1.33 5.00
CA ILE A 24 0.13 -1.19 3.86
C ILE A 24 1.46 -0.66 4.37
N ARG A 25 2.47 -1.51 4.27
CA ARG A 25 3.86 -1.22 4.61
C ARG A 25 4.66 -0.84 3.36
N PRO A 26 5.84 -0.22 3.51
CA PRO A 26 6.70 0.12 2.38
C PRO A 26 7.10 -1.10 1.51
N ASP A 27 7.15 -2.30 2.06
CA ASP A 27 7.43 -3.55 1.34
C ASP A 27 6.18 -4.30 0.84
N THR A 28 4.98 -3.85 1.21
CA THR A 28 3.74 -4.46 0.73
C THR A 28 3.63 -4.27 -0.78
N TYR A 29 3.48 -5.36 -1.53
CA TYR A 29 3.24 -5.29 -2.97
C TYR A 29 1.81 -4.81 -3.25
N VAL A 30 1.71 -3.79 -4.08
CA VAL A 30 0.46 -3.16 -4.50
C VAL A 30 0.44 -3.12 -6.02
N TRP A 31 -0.72 -3.37 -6.61
CA TRP A 31 -0.96 -3.26 -8.04
C TRP A 31 -2.19 -2.39 -8.28
N ALA A 32 -2.14 -1.63 -9.37
CA ALA A 32 -3.23 -0.78 -9.82
C ALA A 32 -3.43 -0.94 -11.34
N ASP A 33 -4.64 -0.65 -11.82
CA ASP A 33 -4.94 -0.66 -13.25
C ASP A 33 -3.97 0.24 -14.02
N GLY A 34 -3.34 -0.31 -15.06
CA GLY A 34 -2.30 0.37 -15.84
C GLY A 34 -0.86 0.15 -15.34
N MET A 35 -0.62 -0.56 -14.23
CA MET A 35 0.74 -0.97 -13.84
C MET A 35 1.17 -2.26 -14.54
N PRO A 36 2.46 -2.34 -14.96
CA PRO A 36 2.98 -3.50 -15.68
C PRO A 36 3.14 -4.74 -14.79
N ASP A 37 3.37 -4.56 -13.48
CA ASP A 37 3.53 -5.64 -12.50
C ASP A 37 3.21 -5.13 -11.09
N TRP A 38 3.26 -6.01 -10.08
CA TRP A 38 3.11 -5.65 -8.69
C TRP A 38 4.36 -4.91 -8.22
N LEU A 39 4.18 -3.72 -7.65
CA LEU A 39 5.28 -2.92 -7.15
C LEU A 39 5.15 -2.74 -5.64
N PRO A 40 6.25 -2.72 -4.89
CA PRO A 40 6.20 -2.42 -3.47
C PRO A 40 5.65 -1.00 -3.26
N ALA A 41 4.83 -0.82 -2.22
CA ALA A 41 4.11 0.43 -1.95
C ALA A 41 5.04 1.65 -1.88
N ARG A 42 6.28 1.47 -1.42
CA ARG A 42 7.31 2.53 -1.39
C ARG A 42 7.70 3.08 -2.77
N GLU A 43 7.49 2.30 -3.84
CA GLU A 43 7.79 2.69 -5.22
C GLU A 43 6.59 3.28 -5.94
N ILE A 44 5.43 3.27 -5.29
CA ILE A 44 4.18 3.82 -5.81
C ILE A 44 3.94 5.17 -5.11
N PRO A 45 4.14 6.31 -5.79
CA PRO A 45 4.03 7.64 -5.17
C PRO A 45 2.64 7.92 -4.61
N ALA A 46 1.61 7.30 -5.19
CA ALA A 46 0.22 7.48 -4.78
C ALA A 46 -0.04 6.96 -3.34
N VAL A 47 0.56 5.84 -2.96
CA VAL A 47 0.37 5.23 -1.62
C VAL A 47 1.52 5.58 -0.67
N THR A 48 2.59 6.15 -1.20
CA THR A 48 3.73 6.59 -0.40
C THR A 48 3.38 7.86 0.38
N PRO A 49 3.36 7.83 1.73
CA PRO A 49 3.09 9.02 2.53
C PRO A 49 4.25 10.03 2.40
N PRO A 50 3.96 11.34 2.57
CA PRO A 50 4.99 12.37 2.55
C PRO A 50 6.02 12.14 3.68
N ALA A 51 7.24 12.64 3.50
CA ALA A 51 8.37 12.36 4.40
C ALA A 51 8.08 12.65 5.88
N ASP A 52 7.41 13.78 6.17
CA ASP A 52 7.01 14.19 7.52
C ASP A 52 6.08 13.17 8.20
N VAL A 53 5.05 12.70 7.48
CA VAL A 53 4.14 11.66 7.96
C VAL A 53 4.85 10.32 8.08
N ARG A 54 5.72 9.99 7.12
CA ARG A 54 6.47 8.74 7.10
C ARG A 54 7.39 8.59 8.30
N ASP A 55 8.07 9.67 8.69
CA ASP A 55 8.93 9.71 9.88
C ASP A 55 8.12 9.43 11.15
N SER A 56 6.91 9.99 11.23
CA SER A 56 5.97 9.72 12.32
C SER A 56 5.37 8.31 12.30
N LEU A 57 5.27 7.69 11.12
CA LEU A 57 4.80 6.31 10.95
C LEU A 57 5.97 5.34 11.20
N GLU A 58 6.14 4.95 12.46
CA GLU A 58 7.22 4.05 12.88
C GLU A 58 7.32 2.78 12.02
N HIS A 59 6.18 2.20 11.60
CA HIS A 59 6.14 1.02 10.73
C HIS A 59 6.52 1.28 9.26
N TRP A 60 6.52 2.54 8.80
CA TRP A 60 7.07 2.93 7.50
C TRP A 60 8.57 3.20 7.57
N SER A 61 9.07 3.60 8.75
CA SER A 61 10.50 3.77 9.02
C SER A 61 11.19 2.42 9.28
N GLN A 62 10.55 1.52 10.04
CA GLN A 62 11.03 0.19 10.43
C GLN A 62 10.87 -0.87 9.33
N GLY A 63 11.11 -0.54 8.06
CA GLY A 63 10.93 -1.43 6.92
C GLY A 63 11.89 -2.62 6.88
N GLN A 64 11.75 -3.58 7.82
CA GLN A 64 12.42 -4.87 7.84
C GLN A 64 11.82 -5.78 8.92
N ASP A 65 10.63 -6.36 8.67
CA ASP A 65 10.36 -7.69 9.22
C ASP A 65 9.29 -8.46 8.43
N GLY A 66 9.67 -9.66 8.00
CA GLY A 66 8.81 -10.78 7.67
C GLY A 66 7.62 -10.55 6.73
N LEU A 67 7.84 -10.76 5.42
CA LEU A 67 6.83 -11.47 4.63
C LEU A 67 6.83 -12.93 5.11
N GLY A 68 6.18 -13.16 6.25
CA GLY A 68 5.90 -14.49 6.80
C GLY A 68 4.51 -14.95 6.38
N GLY A 69 4.47 -16.06 5.63
CA GLY A 69 3.27 -16.86 5.35
C GLY A 69 2.48 -16.35 4.13
N ARG A 70 2.29 -17.13 3.07
CA ARG A 70 1.99 -18.57 3.02
C ARG A 70 2.57 -19.22 1.77
#